data_AF-A0A352JDK4-F1
#
_entry.id   AF-A0A352JDK4-F1
#
_cell.length_a   1.000
_cell.length_b   1.000
_cell.length_c   1.000
_cell.angle_alpha   90.00
_cell.angle_beta   90.00
_cell.angle_gamma   90.00
#
_symmetry.space_group_name_H-M   'P 1'
#
loop_
_entity.id
_entity.type
_entity.pdbx_description
1 polymer ?
#
loop_
_entity_poly.entity_id
_entity_poly.type
_entity_poly.pdbx_seq_one_letter_code
_entity_poly.pdbx_strand_id
1 'polypeptide(L)'
;MDTITQTNQLSFRRSLSSEQAFTIKLASDKFDNVIGSELLAKVESWIAANLMMSKKEVPALLLDMENVGFIDSQGLQKLLVALRLMQSQKSNLLLCSLQPSVSLVFEISRIDQMFGIFPNFDTYMNQFSVQSQVTE
;
A
#
# COMPACT_ATOMS: atom_id res chain seq x y z
N MET A 1 -2.58 27.16 -6.97
CA MET A 1 -3.90 26.53 -6.73
C MET A 1 -3.56 25.15 -6.23
N ASP A 2 -3.23 25.08 -4.95
CA ASP A 2 -2.54 23.96 -4.35
C ASP A 2 -3.44 23.42 -3.24
N THR A 3 -4.37 22.56 -3.62
CA THR A 3 -5.17 21.81 -2.64
C THR A 3 -4.33 20.63 -2.20
N ILE A 4 -3.36 20.89 -1.32
CA ILE A 4 -2.74 19.84 -0.51
C ILE A 4 -3.85 19.35 0.42
N THR A 5 -4.42 18.19 0.12
CA THR A 5 -5.45 17.51 0.91
C THR A 5 -4.87 17.12 2.28
N GLN A 6 -4.79 18.08 3.20
CA GLN A 6 -4.51 17.87 4.61
C GLN A 6 -5.80 17.44 5.31
N THR A 7 -6.28 16.21 5.12
CA THR A 7 -7.40 15.73 5.95
C THR A 7 -7.49 14.21 6.07
N ASN A 8 -6.42 13.52 6.54
CA ASN A 8 -6.55 12.34 7.44
C ASN A 8 -5.21 11.77 8.00
N GLN A 9 -4.16 12.57 8.16
CA GLN A 9 -2.87 12.06 8.65
C GLN A 9 -2.82 11.76 10.18
N LEU A 10 -3.89 12.03 10.93
CA LEU A 10 -3.85 12.05 12.40
C LEU A 10 -4.04 10.68 13.09
N SER A 11 -4.57 9.67 12.41
CA SER A 11 -4.65 8.29 12.94
C SER A 11 -3.48 7.40 12.50
N PHE A 12 -2.65 7.85 11.55
CA PHE A 12 -1.62 7.04 10.91
C PHE A 12 -0.25 7.06 11.62
N ARG A 13 -0.10 7.86 12.68
CA ARG A 13 1.16 8.00 13.43
C ARG A 13 1.39 6.94 14.52
N ARG A 14 0.68 5.81 14.49
CA ARG A 14 0.86 4.76 15.50
C ARG A 14 1.73 3.63 14.94
N SER A 15 3.03 3.74 15.21
CA SER A 15 4.02 2.65 15.13
C SER A 15 4.34 2.11 13.74
N LEU A 16 4.91 2.94 12.87
CA LEU A 16 5.78 2.42 11.80
C LEU A 16 7.15 2.17 12.43
N SER A 17 7.25 1.07 13.17
CA SER A 17 8.51 0.55 13.69
C SER A 17 9.50 0.36 12.51
N SER A 18 10.79 0.56 12.78
CA SER A 18 11.96 0.64 11.88
C SER A 18 12.19 -0.44 10.80
N GLU A 19 11.23 -1.29 10.46
CA GLU A 19 11.33 -2.24 9.34
C GLU A 19 10.68 -1.64 8.08
N GLN A 20 11.45 -1.54 6.98
CA GLN A 20 10.95 -1.18 5.66
C GLN A 20 9.75 -2.06 5.29
N ALA A 21 8.76 -1.49 4.60
CA ALA A 21 7.61 -2.24 4.12
C ALA A 21 8.06 -3.37 3.19
N PHE A 22 7.38 -4.51 3.29
CA PHE A 22 7.50 -5.54 2.27
C PHE A 22 6.93 -4.99 0.96
N THR A 23 7.68 -5.04 -0.13
CA THR A 23 7.28 -4.43 -1.41
C THR A 23 6.90 -5.50 -2.41
N ILE A 24 5.73 -5.36 -3.04
CA ILE A 24 5.31 -6.14 -4.20
C ILE A 24 5.16 -5.20 -5.38
N LYS A 25 5.91 -5.45 -6.45
CA LYS A 25 5.74 -4.76 -7.72
C LYS A 25 4.76 -5.51 -8.61
N LEU A 26 3.73 -4.82 -9.07
CA LEU A 26 2.78 -5.36 -10.03
C LEU A 26 3.38 -5.26 -11.43
N ALA A 27 3.45 -6.39 -12.13
CA ALA A 27 4.03 -6.48 -13.47
C ALA A 27 2.99 -6.35 -14.60
N SER A 28 1.71 -6.57 -14.29
CA SER A 28 0.60 -6.50 -15.26
C SER A 28 0.17 -5.06 -15.49
N ASP A 29 -0.22 -4.74 -16.73
CA ASP A 29 -0.82 -3.45 -17.09
C ASP A 29 -2.27 -3.30 -16.60
N LYS A 30 -2.93 -4.44 -16.36
CA LYS A 30 -4.30 -4.55 -15.89
C LYS A 30 -4.34 -5.18 -14.50
N PHE A 31 -5.05 -4.53 -13.58
CA PHE A 31 -5.39 -5.06 -12.26
C PHE A 31 -6.87 -5.46 -12.23
N ASP A 32 -7.13 -6.75 -12.36
CA ASP A 32 -8.47 -7.34 -12.39
C ASP A 32 -8.64 -8.44 -11.34
N ASN A 33 -9.70 -9.23 -11.45
CA ASN A 33 -9.94 -10.35 -10.55
C ASN A 33 -8.80 -11.37 -10.49
N VAL A 34 -8.11 -11.64 -11.61
CA VAL A 34 -7.06 -12.65 -11.69
C VAL A 34 -5.83 -12.16 -10.94
N ILE A 35 -5.34 -10.98 -11.30
CA ILE A 35 -4.17 -10.36 -10.66
C ILE A 35 -4.46 -10.04 -9.18
N GLY A 36 -5.67 -9.57 -8.88
CA GLY A 36 -6.10 -9.30 -7.51
C GLY A 36 -6.17 -10.56 -6.65
N SER A 37 -6.61 -11.69 -7.20
CA SER A 37 -6.62 -12.97 -6.47
C SER A 37 -5.21 -13.53 -6.27
N GLU A 38 -4.32 -13.38 -7.25
CA GLU A 38 -2.90 -13.73 -7.11
C GLU A 38 -2.23 -12.89 -6.01
N LEU A 39 -2.50 -11.58 -5.97
CA LEU A 39 -2.02 -10.70 -4.91
C LEU A 39 -2.48 -11.18 -3.54
N LEU A 40 -3.77 -11.49 -3.37
CA LEU A 40 -4.31 -11.97 -2.10
C LEU A 40 -3.60 -13.24 -1.61
N ALA A 41 -3.43 -14.23 -2.49
CA ALA A 41 -2.74 -15.47 -2.13
C ALA A 41 -1.29 -15.22 -1.68
N LYS A 42 -0.58 -14.30 -2.35
CA LYS A 42 0.78 -13.88 -1.96
C LYS A 42 0.79 -13.21 -0.58
N VAL A 43 -0.16 -12.30 -0.34
CA VAL A 43 -0.26 -11.58 0.94
C VAL A 43 -0.61 -12.53 2.09
N GLU A 44 -1.56 -13.44 1.90
CA GLU A 44 -1.94 -14.44 2.90
C GLU A 44 -0.77 -15.36 3.26
N SER A 45 -0.07 -15.89 2.24
CA SER A 45 1.11 -16.73 2.44
C SER A 45 2.22 -15.99 3.20
N TRP A 46 2.46 -14.73 2.84
CA TRP A 46 3.46 -13.90 3.49
C TRP A 46 3.10 -13.56 4.94
N ILE A 47 1.85 -13.23 5.23
CA ILE A 47 1.37 -13.01 6.61
C ILE A 47 1.59 -14.28 7.43
N ALA A 48 1.16 -15.44 6.91
CA ALA A 48 1.34 -16.71 7.61
C ALA A 48 2.81 -16.99 7.95
N ALA A 49 3.73 -16.74 7.01
CA ALA A 49 5.16 -16.88 7.24
C ALA A 49 5.69 -15.96 8.36
N ASN A 50 5.27 -14.69 8.39
CA ASN A 50 5.68 -13.75 9.43
C ASN A 50 5.17 -14.17 10.83
N LEU A 51 3.93 -14.67 10.90
CA LEU A 51 3.35 -15.17 12.15
C LEU A 51 4.06 -16.43 12.66
N MET A 52 4.46 -17.35 11.78
CA MET A 52 5.21 -18.55 12.16
C MET A 52 6.61 -18.24 12.69
N MET A 53 7.27 -17.21 12.16
CA MET A 53 8.62 -16.82 12.58
C MET A 53 8.65 -16.07 13.93
N SER A 54 7.53 -16.00 14.66
CA SER A 54 7.40 -15.26 15.92
C SER A 54 7.83 -13.79 15.83
N LYS A 55 7.73 -13.18 14.64
CA LYS A 55 7.85 -11.73 14.52
C LYS A 55 6.72 -11.09 15.31
N LYS A 56 7.04 -10.08 16.12
CA LYS A 56 6.05 -9.37 16.95
C LYS A 56 4.96 -8.70 16.12
N GLU A 57 5.31 -8.23 14.92
CA GLU A 57 4.43 -7.43 14.06
C GLU A 57 4.64 -7.81 12.60
N VAL A 58 3.55 -7.79 11.82
CA VAL A 58 3.61 -7.90 10.36
C VAL A 58 3.95 -6.50 9.83
N PRO A 59 5.05 -6.32 9.06
CA PRO A 59 5.41 -4.99 8.58
C PRO A 59 4.39 -4.48 7.55
N ALA A 60 4.44 -3.19 7.20
CA ALA A 60 3.56 -2.66 6.17
C ALA A 60 3.82 -3.34 4.81
N LEU A 61 2.81 -3.37 3.95
CA LEU A 61 2.90 -3.81 2.56
C LEU A 61 2.89 -2.59 1.65
N LEU A 62 3.90 -2.43 0.79
CA LEU A 62 3.92 -1.43 -0.27
C LEU A 62 3.64 -2.11 -1.61
N LEU A 63 2.62 -1.64 -2.34
CA LEU A 63 2.37 -2.07 -3.71
C LEU A 63 2.87 -1.02 -4.70
N ASP A 64 3.86 -1.40 -5.50
CA ASP A 64 4.33 -0.59 -6.63
C ASP A 64 3.43 -0.87 -7.84
N MET A 65 2.64 0.15 -8.21
CA MET A 65 1.66 0.11 -9.28
C MET A 65 2.14 0.76 -10.58
N GLU A 66 3.46 0.99 -10.73
CA GLU A 66 4.06 1.68 -11.89
C GLU A 66 3.54 1.15 -13.24
N ASN A 67 3.41 -0.18 -13.38
CA ASN A 67 2.97 -0.79 -14.62
C ASN A 67 1.44 -0.82 -14.79
N VAL A 68 0.67 -0.62 -13.73
CA VAL A 68 -0.79 -0.76 -13.75
C VAL A 68 -1.43 0.47 -14.38
N GLY A 69 -1.84 0.35 -15.64
CA GLY A 69 -2.54 1.39 -16.38
C GLY A 69 -4.07 1.30 -16.29
N PHE A 70 -4.61 0.16 -15.85
CA PHE A 70 -6.05 -0.06 -15.77
C PHE A 70 -6.42 -0.92 -14.56
N ILE A 71 -7.54 -0.56 -13.92
CA ILE A 71 -8.15 -1.34 -12.84
C ILE A 71 -9.67 -1.43 -13.06
N ASP A 72 -10.22 -2.65 -12.97
CA ASP A 72 -11.67 -2.86 -13.01
C ASP A 72 -12.29 -2.97 -11.61
N SER A 73 -13.62 -3.11 -11.55
CA SER A 73 -14.35 -3.18 -10.29
C SER A 73 -13.99 -4.40 -9.44
N GLN A 74 -13.63 -5.54 -10.06
CA GLN A 74 -13.23 -6.73 -9.34
C GLN A 74 -11.80 -6.58 -8.80
N GLY A 75 -10.90 -6.02 -9.59
CA GLY A 75 -9.56 -5.64 -9.12
C GLY A 75 -9.67 -4.72 -7.91
N LEU A 76 -10.46 -3.65 -7.99
CA LEU A 76 -10.69 -2.74 -6.88
C LEU A 76 -11.18 -3.45 -5.61
N GLN A 77 -12.15 -4.35 -5.76
CA GLN A 77 -12.67 -5.15 -4.64
C GLN A 77 -11.56 -5.99 -3.99
N LYS A 78 -10.70 -6.64 -4.79
CA LYS A 78 -9.58 -7.44 -4.28
C LYS A 78 -8.56 -6.59 -3.55
N LEU A 79 -8.27 -5.39 -4.04
CA LEU A 79 -7.36 -4.46 -3.37
C LEU A 79 -7.90 -4.03 -2.00
N LEU A 80 -9.20 -3.74 -1.90
CA LEU A 80 -9.85 -3.42 -0.63
C LEU A 80 -9.86 -4.60 0.35
N VAL A 81 -10.00 -5.83 -0.15
CA VAL A 81 -9.85 -7.05 0.68
C VAL A 81 -8.41 -7.16 1.20
N ALA A 82 -7.40 -6.92 0.37
CA ALA A 82 -6.00 -6.93 0.78
C ALA A 82 -5.71 -5.88 1.86
N LEU A 83 -6.26 -4.66 1.72
CA LEU A 83 -6.14 -3.60 2.74
C LEU A 83 -6.72 -4.06 4.08
N ARG A 84 -7.95 -4.61 4.08
CA ARG A 84 -8.60 -5.12 5.30
C ARG A 84 -7.82 -6.27 5.93
N LEU A 85 -7.24 -7.14 5.10
CA LEU A 85 -6.39 -8.24 5.56
C LEU A 85 -5.16 -7.71 6.31
N MET A 86 -4.44 -6.72 5.76
CA MET A 86 -3.30 -6.09 6.43
C MET A 86 -3.71 -5.39 7.73
N GLN A 87 -4.82 -4.65 7.72
CA GLN A 87 -5.35 -3.97 8.90
C GLN A 87 -5.72 -4.94 10.03
N SER A 88 -6.22 -6.14 9.70
CA SER A 88 -6.51 -7.18 10.69
C SER A 88 -5.26 -7.62 11.46
N GLN A 89 -4.08 -7.49 10.85
CA GLN A 89 -2.78 -7.78 11.45
C GLN A 89 -2.14 -6.56 12.13
N LYS A 90 -2.92 -5.48 12.36
CA LYS A 90 -2.43 -4.17 12.83
C LYS A 90 -1.33 -3.58 11.94
N SER A 91 -1.31 -3.97 10.68
CA SER A 91 -0.41 -3.47 9.64
C SER A 91 -1.18 -2.62 8.64
N ASN A 92 -0.51 -2.09 7.61
CA ASN A 92 -1.15 -1.29 6.58
C ASN A 92 -0.72 -1.69 5.16
N LEU A 93 -1.57 -1.33 4.20
CA LEU A 93 -1.29 -1.43 2.76
C LEU A 93 -1.10 -0.02 2.20
N LEU A 94 0.09 0.21 1.65
CA LEU A 94 0.55 1.45 1.02
C LEU A 94 0.65 1.24 -0.48
N LEU A 95 0.49 2.31 -1.25
CA LEU A 95 0.59 2.29 -2.71
C LEU A 95 1.67 3.28 -3.16
N CYS A 96 2.37 2.97 -4.24
CA CYS A 96 3.20 3.95 -4.92
C CYS A 96 3.07 3.84 -6.45
N SER A 97 3.51 4.89 -7.14
CA SER A 97 3.60 4.92 -8.60
C SER A 97 2.25 4.73 -9.31
N LEU A 98 1.15 5.26 -8.76
CA LEU A 98 -0.15 5.19 -9.44
C LEU A 98 -0.10 5.92 -10.78
N GLN A 99 -0.52 5.25 -11.85
CA GLN A 99 -0.73 5.93 -13.13
C GLN A 99 -1.95 6.87 -13.08
N PRO A 100 -1.99 7.95 -13.88
CA PRO A 100 -3.08 8.93 -13.86
C PRO A 100 -4.48 8.32 -14.04
N SER A 101 -4.60 7.31 -14.92
CA SER A 101 -5.85 6.58 -15.14
C SER A 101 -6.34 5.86 -13.88
N VAL A 102 -5.43 5.22 -13.15
CA VAL A 102 -5.74 4.51 -11.90
C VAL A 102 -6.03 5.49 -10.77
N SER A 103 -5.27 6.59 -10.66
CA SER A 103 -5.54 7.66 -9.68
C SER A 103 -6.95 8.21 -9.83
N LEU A 104 -7.36 8.50 -11.07
CA LEU A 104 -8.70 8.99 -11.37
C LEU A 104 -9.80 8.00 -10.93
N VAL A 105 -9.59 6.69 -11.13
CA VAL A 105 -10.54 5.67 -10.65
C VAL A 105 -10.64 5.68 -9.13
N PHE A 106 -9.53 5.86 -8.42
CA PHE A 106 -9.51 5.90 -6.96
C PHE A 106 -10.24 7.13 -6.42
N GLU A 107 -9.99 8.29 -7.02
CA GLU A 107 -10.64 9.56 -6.69
C GLU A 107 -12.15 9.51 -6.94
N ILE A 108 -12.58 9.02 -8.12
CA ILE A 108 -14.00 8.87 -8.47
C ILE A 108 -14.69 7.89 -7.51
N SER A 109 -14.01 6.80 -7.17
CA SER A 109 -14.52 5.79 -6.23
C SER A 109 -14.43 6.21 -4.76
N ARG A 110 -13.79 7.36 -4.47
CA ARG A 110 -13.55 7.89 -3.11
C ARG A 110 -12.82 6.91 -2.19
N ILE A 111 -11.96 6.07 -2.75
CA ILE A 111 -11.15 5.11 -1.97
C ILE A 111 -9.71 5.60 -1.78
N ASP A 112 -9.31 6.66 -2.48
CA ASP A 112 -8.00 7.31 -2.38
C ASP A 112 -7.61 7.59 -0.92
N GLN A 113 -8.56 8.07 -0.11
CA GLN A 113 -8.35 8.40 1.31
C GLN A 113 -8.14 7.17 2.21
N MET A 114 -8.38 5.97 1.71
CA MET A 114 -8.19 4.72 2.46
C MET A 114 -6.73 4.23 2.42
N PHE A 115 -5.91 4.75 1.50
CA PHE A 115 -4.54 4.31 1.28
C PHE A 115 -3.53 5.40 1.59
N GLY A 116 -2.36 5.01 2.08
CA GLY A 116 -1.17 5.86 2.01
C GLY A 116 -0.58 5.75 0.61
N ILE A 117 -0.72 6.80 -0.20
CA ILE A 117 -0.25 6.83 -1.59
C ILE A 117 1.01 7.69 -1.70
N PHE A 118 2.08 7.13 -2.24
CA PHE A 118 3.34 7.81 -2.51
C PHE A 118 3.52 8.04 -4.02
N PRO A 119 4.18 9.14 -4.44
CA PRO A 119 4.42 9.40 -5.86
C PRO A 119 5.19 8.29 -6.57
N ASN A 120 6.23 7.73 -5.94
CA ASN A 120 7.05 6.65 -6.46
C ASN A 120 7.76 5.89 -5.32
N PHE A 121 8.41 4.78 -5.68
CA PHE A 121 9.17 3.95 -4.75
C PHE A 121 10.31 4.72 -4.06
N ASP A 122 11.05 5.56 -4.79
CA ASP A 122 12.16 6.33 -4.21
C ASP A 122 11.68 7.33 -3.15
N THR A 123 10.53 7.94 -3.35
CA THR A 123 9.93 8.88 -2.38
C THR A 123 9.54 8.16 -1.10
N TYR A 124 8.96 6.97 -1.24
CA TYR A 124 8.74 6.07 -0.10
C TYR A 124 10.08 5.77 0.59
N MET A 125 11.08 5.27 -0.12
CA MET A 125 12.37 4.91 0.48
C MET A 125 13.04 6.08 1.21
N ASN A 126 12.99 7.29 0.64
CA ASN A 126 13.55 8.50 1.24
C ASN A 126 12.80 8.92 2.51
N GLN A 127 11.47 8.85 2.51
CA GLN A 127 10.69 9.20 3.70
C GLN A 127 10.90 8.23 4.86
N PHE A 128 11.26 6.98 4.56
CA PHE A 128 11.49 5.93 5.55
C PHE A 128 12.98 5.76 5.92
N SER A 129 13.92 6.22 5.09
CA SER A 129 15.35 6.29 5.44
C SER A 129 15.69 7.49 6.34
N VAL A 130 14.96 8.60 6.20
CA VAL A 130 15.24 9.86 6.94
C VAL A 130 14.80 9.83 8.41
N GLN A 131 14.04 8.84 8.87
CA GLN A 131 13.70 8.71 10.31
C GLN A 131 14.88 8.30 11.21
N SER A 132 16.09 8.10 10.66
CA SER A 132 17.31 7.84 11.43
C SER A 132 18.20 9.08 11.66
N GLN A 133 17.90 10.26 11.11
CA GLN A 133 18.74 11.45 11.31
C GLN A 133 17.93 12.76 11.28
N VAL A 134 17.53 13.25 12.47
CA VAL A 134 17.67 14.64 13.03
C VAL A 134 17.25 14.50 14.51
N THR A 135 18.13 14.35 15.51
CA THR A 135 19.17 15.23 16.10
C THR A 135 18.62 16.22 17.13
N GLU A 136 19.03 15.98 18.38
CA GLU A 136 19.18 16.86 19.58
C GLU A 136 18.01 17.72 20.09
#